data_AF-A0A7C6E6T1-F1
#
_entry.id   AF-A0A7C6E6T1-F1
#
_cell.length_a   1.000
_cell.length_b   1.000
_cell.length_c   1.000
_cell.angle_alpha   90.00
_cell.angle_beta   90.00
_cell.angle_gamma   90.00
#
_symmetry.space_group_name_H-M   'P 1'
#
loop_
_entity.id
_entity.type
_entity.pdbx_description
1 polymer ?
#
loop_
_entity_poly.entity_id
_entity_poly.type
_entity_poly.pdbx_seq_one_letter_code
_entity_poly.pdbx_strand_id
1 'polypeptide(L)'
;MDEHGQTPFESIESAQEYIGLLCEAIQEARQEIEAEIAATEQGGNERRKQALQLAAYNLGKLSAHMMTSHRILNDLRTLRRLLFSEQGEQRMGAAAEAGASEAA
;
A
#
# COMPACT_ATOMS: atom_id res chain seq x y z
N MET A 1 -0.61 -11.43 -26.69
CA MET A 1 -0.77 -9.98 -26.51
C MET A 1 -0.40 -9.73 -25.07
N ASP A 2 0.79 -9.21 -24.83
CA ASP A 2 1.24 -8.88 -23.49
C ASP A 2 0.44 -7.65 -23.05
N GLU A 3 -0.64 -7.89 -22.31
CA GLU A 3 -1.33 -6.84 -21.56
C GLU A 3 -0.30 -6.24 -20.60
N HIS A 4 -0.03 -4.94 -20.75
CA HIS A 4 0.74 -4.14 -19.80
C HIS A 4 -0.02 -3.99 -18.46
N GLY A 5 -0.54 -5.08 -17.91
CA GLY A 5 -0.89 -5.18 -16.50
C GLY A 5 0.42 -5.25 -15.75
N GLN A 6 0.77 -4.16 -15.07
CA GLN A 6 1.91 -4.11 -14.15
C GLN A 6 1.89 -5.39 -13.33
N THR A 7 2.93 -6.23 -13.44
CA THR A 7 2.94 -7.45 -12.64
C THR A 7 3.00 -7.01 -11.18
N PRO A 8 2.14 -7.57 -10.30
CA PRO A 8 2.18 -7.22 -8.90
C PRO A 8 3.60 -7.44 -8.38
N PHE A 9 4.13 -6.46 -7.64
CA PHE A 9 5.42 -6.53 -6.95
C PHE A 9 6.70 -6.38 -7.80
N GLU A 10 6.61 -5.93 -9.06
CA GLU A 10 7.79 -5.61 -9.87
C GLU A 10 8.59 -4.39 -9.35
N SER A 11 7.92 -3.52 -8.61
CA SER A 11 8.49 -2.27 -8.08
C SER A 11 7.82 -1.86 -6.77
N ILE A 12 8.42 -0.92 -6.05
CA ILE A 12 7.81 -0.33 -4.85
C ILE A 12 6.48 0.35 -5.20
N GLU A 13 6.37 0.94 -6.39
CA GLU A 13 5.16 1.59 -6.88
C GLU A 13 4.02 0.58 -7.10
N SER A 14 4.28 -0.49 -7.86
CA SER A 14 3.29 -1.54 -8.12
C SER A 14 2.92 -2.30 -6.85
N ALA A 15 3.87 -2.50 -5.93
CA ALA A 15 3.59 -3.06 -4.61
C ALA A 15 2.68 -2.13 -3.77
N GLN A 16 2.92 -0.82 -3.79
CA GLN A 16 2.08 0.15 -3.09
C GLN A 16 0.64 0.11 -3.64
N GLU A 17 0.49 0.17 -4.97
CA GLU A 17 -0.81 0.13 -5.64
C GLU A 17 -1.56 -1.16 -5.31
N TYR A 18 -0.89 -2.30 -5.35
CA TYR A 18 -1.48 -3.59 -4.97
C TYR A 18 -1.95 -3.61 -3.51
N ILE A 19 -1.14 -3.09 -2.57
CA ILE A 19 -1.53 -3.05 -1.15
C ILE A 19 -2.72 -2.10 -0.94
N GLY A 20 -2.85 -1.04 -1.74
CA GLY A 20 -4.03 -0.18 -1.75
C GLY A 20 -5.31 -0.98 -2.08
N LEU A 21 -5.30 -1.70 -3.20
CA LEU A 21 -6.42 -2.57 -3.62
C LEU A 21 -6.72 -3.66 -2.58
N LEU A 22 -5.68 -4.24 -1.97
CA LEU A 22 -5.86 -5.23 -0.92
C LEU A 22 -6.51 -4.62 0.34
N CYS A 23 -6.18 -3.38 0.69
CA CYS A 23 -6.82 -2.68 1.81
C CYS A 23 -8.31 -2.48 1.57
N GLU A 24 -8.71 -2.12 0.35
CA GLU A 24 -10.12 -1.98 -0.07
C GLU A 24 -10.86 -3.31 0.08
N ALA A 25 -10.32 -4.39 -0.50
CA ALA A 25 -10.90 -5.73 -0.40
C ALA A 25 -11.04 -6.22 1.05
N ILE A 26 -10.07 -5.91 1.92
CA ILE A 26 -10.16 -6.23 3.36
C ILE A 26 -11.28 -5.44 4.03
N GLN A 27 -11.48 -4.15 3.69
CA GLN A 27 -12.58 -3.37 4.27
C GLN A 27 -13.94 -3.92 3.83
N GLU A 28 -14.11 -4.24 2.55
CA GLU A 28 -15.35 -4.84 2.02
C GLU A 28 -15.68 -6.14 2.75
N ALA A 29 -14.72 -7.07 2.83
CA ALA A 29 -14.90 -8.31 3.57
C ALA A 29 -15.23 -8.09 5.04
N ARG A 30 -14.69 -7.02 5.67
CA ARG A 30 -15.02 -6.71 7.06
C ARG A 30 -16.44 -6.20 7.23
N GLN A 31 -16.92 -5.36 6.31
CA GLN A 31 -18.31 -4.87 6.31
C GLN A 31 -19.30 -6.01 6.11
N GLU A 32 -19.00 -6.96 5.23
CA GLU A 32 -19.82 -8.17 5.03
C GLU A 32 -19.94 -9.00 6.31
N ILE A 33 -18.82 -9.25 6.99
CA ILE A 33 -18.82 -10.00 8.26
C ILE A 33 -19.55 -9.22 9.36
N GLU A 34 -19.37 -7.91 9.45
CA GLU A 34 -20.09 -7.07 10.43
C GLU A 34 -21.60 -7.12 10.21
N ALA A 35 -22.07 -7.11 8.96
CA ALA A 35 -23.47 -7.30 8.61
C ALA A 35 -23.98 -8.71 8.98
N GLU A 36 -23.18 -9.75 8.77
CA GLU A 36 -23.54 -11.11 9.14
C GLU A 36 -23.63 -11.29 10.66
N ILE A 37 -22.73 -10.67 11.43
CA ILE A 37 -22.79 -10.64 12.90
C ILE A 37 -24.13 -10.05 13.33
N ALA A 38 -24.51 -8.89 12.80
CA ALA A 38 -25.77 -8.22 13.12
C ALA A 38 -26.99 -9.10 12.79
N ALA A 39 -26.95 -9.84 11.68
CA ALA A 39 -28.01 -10.78 11.31
C ALA A 39 -28.09 -12.00 12.26
N THR A 40 -26.95 -12.51 12.74
CA THR A 40 -26.93 -13.64 13.69
C THR A 40 -27.45 -13.31 15.08
N GLU A 41 -27.53 -12.04 15.47
CA GLU A 41 -28.10 -11.63 16.76
C GLU A 41 -29.57 -12.01 16.90
N GLN A 42 -30.30 -12.19 15.78
CA GLN A 42 -31.71 -12.57 15.79
C GLN A 42 -31.94 -14.09 15.71
N GLY A 43 -30.90 -14.89 15.44
CA GLY A 43 -31.02 -16.31 15.07
C GLY A 43 -30.56 -17.32 16.12
N GLY A 44 -30.08 -16.88 17.29
CA GLY A 44 -29.76 -17.76 18.43
C GLY A 44 -28.55 -18.69 18.27
N ASN A 45 -27.69 -18.50 17.27
CA ASN A 45 -26.50 -19.33 17.05
C ASN A 45 -25.23 -18.66 17.59
N GLU A 46 -25.02 -18.79 18.90
CA GLU A 46 -23.91 -18.16 19.63
C GLU A 46 -22.52 -18.61 19.12
N ARG A 47 -22.37 -19.88 18.74
CA ARG A 47 -21.09 -20.40 18.22
C ARG A 47 -20.72 -19.77 16.87
N ARG A 48 -21.70 -19.58 15.98
CA ARG A 48 -21.47 -18.88 14.71
C ARG A 48 -21.11 -17.43 14.96
N LYS A 49 -21.79 -16.75 15.89
CA LYS A 49 -21.48 -15.37 16.28
C LYS A 49 -20.03 -15.23 16.75
N GLN A 50 -19.57 -16.13 17.64
CA GLN A 50 -18.18 -16.14 18.12
C GLN A 50 -17.16 -16.33 16.99
N ALA A 51 -17.45 -17.23 16.04
CA ALA A 51 -16.58 -17.43 14.88
C ALA A 51 -16.50 -16.18 13.98
N LEU A 52 -17.64 -15.53 13.73
CA LEU A 52 -17.68 -14.29 12.95
C LEU A 52 -16.95 -13.15 13.65
N GLN A 53 -17.09 -13.01 14.98
CA GLN A 53 -16.35 -12.03 15.76
C GLN A 53 -14.83 -12.25 15.68
N LEU A 54 -14.38 -13.52 15.73
CA LEU A 54 -12.96 -13.85 15.56
C LEU A 54 -12.46 -13.51 14.15
N ALA A 55 -13.28 -13.76 13.11
CA ALA A 55 -12.96 -13.38 11.74
C ALA A 55 -12.85 -11.85 11.58
N ALA A 56 -13.81 -11.09 12.12
CA ALA A 56 -13.79 -9.63 12.12
C ALA A 56 -12.54 -9.08 12.83
N TYR A 57 -12.17 -9.67 13.97
CA TYR A 57 -10.94 -9.31 14.68
C TYR A 57 -9.68 -9.54 13.82
N ASN A 58 -9.57 -10.70 13.18
CA ASN A 58 -8.43 -11.01 12.31
C ASN A 58 -8.37 -10.11 11.07
N LEU A 59 -9.52 -9.76 10.47
CA LEU A 59 -9.58 -8.78 9.39
C LEU A 59 -9.16 -7.38 9.85
N GLY A 60 -9.55 -6.97 11.06
CA GLY A 60 -9.08 -5.73 11.68
C GLY A 60 -7.56 -5.70 11.84
N LYS A 61 -6.96 -6.80 12.35
CA LYS A 61 -5.50 -6.94 12.45
C LYS A 61 -4.83 -6.88 11.08
N LEU A 62 -5.35 -7.61 10.10
CA LEU A 62 -4.82 -7.62 8.74
C LEU A 62 -4.86 -6.22 8.12
N SER A 63 -5.97 -5.50 8.26
CA SER A 63 -6.12 -4.11 7.81
C SER A 63 -5.06 -3.19 8.42
N ALA A 64 -4.84 -3.27 9.74
CA ALA A 64 -3.82 -2.45 10.40
C ALA A 64 -2.40 -2.72 9.88
N HIS A 65 -2.07 -3.99 9.66
CA HIS A 65 -0.78 -4.38 9.07
C HIS A 65 -0.65 -3.86 7.63
N MET A 66 -1.68 -4.02 6.80
CA MET A 66 -1.63 -3.56 5.40
C MET A 66 -1.53 -2.04 5.29
N MET A 67 -2.25 -1.27 6.13
CA MET A 67 -2.10 0.19 6.18
C MET A 67 -0.70 0.62 6.58
N THR A 68 -0.09 -0.09 7.54
CA THR A 68 1.29 0.17 7.97
C THR A 68 2.28 -0.10 6.83
N SER A 69 2.14 -1.25 6.15
CA SER A 69 2.94 -1.60 4.98
C SER A 69 2.76 -0.59 3.84
N HIS A 70 1.52 -0.18 3.54
CA HIS A 70 1.23 0.82 2.52
C HIS A 70 1.93 2.14 2.79
N ARG A 71 1.89 2.61 4.04
CA ARG A 71 2.59 3.83 4.46
C ARG A 71 4.10 3.72 4.28
N ILE A 72 4.71 2.61 4.73
CA ILE A 72 6.14 2.38 4.57
C ILE A 72 6.54 2.38 3.09
N LEU A 73 5.76 1.72 2.22
CA LEU A 73 6.03 1.72 0.77
C LEU A 73 5.95 3.13 0.18
N ASN A 74 4.97 3.93 0.59
CA ASN A 74 4.86 5.33 0.18
C ASN A 74 6.05 6.18 0.66
N ASP A 75 6.50 5.97 1.89
CA ASP A 75 7.66 6.67 2.45
C ASP A 75 8.94 6.30 1.67
N LEU A 76 9.14 5.01 1.36
CA LEU A 76 10.25 4.53 0.54
C LEU A 76 10.21 5.10 -0.89
N ARG A 77 9.02 5.15 -1.50
CA ARG A 77 8.82 5.80 -2.82
C ARG A 77 9.21 7.27 -2.78
N THR A 78 8.82 7.98 -1.73
CA THR A 78 9.15 9.40 -1.54
C THR A 78 10.64 9.61 -1.35
N LEU A 79 11.29 8.81 -0.48
CA LEU A 79 12.73 8.86 -0.27
C LEU A 79 13.51 8.57 -1.55
N ARG A 80 13.09 7.56 -2.32
CA ARG A 80 13.69 7.24 -3.62
C ARG A 80 13.64 8.46 -4.54
N ARG A 81 12.48 9.10 -4.66
CA ARG A 81 12.31 10.29 -5.50
C ARG A 81 13.23 11.44 -5.06
N LEU A 82 13.31 11.71 -3.76
CA LEU A 82 14.15 12.78 -3.21
C LEU A 82 15.64 12.54 -3.50
N LEU A 83 16.13 11.33 -3.24
CA LEU A 83 17.54 10.97 -3.47
C LEU A 83 17.92 11.08 -4.95
N PHE A 84 17.04 10.70 -5.88
CA PHE A 84 17.31 10.82 -7.31
C PHE A 84 17.18 12.28 -7.82
N SER A 85 16.26 13.09 -7.26
CA SER A 85 16.22 14.51 -7.59
C SER A 85 17.48 15.25 -7.12
N GLU A 86 17.95 14.97 -5.91
CA GLU A 86 19.17 15.57 -5.35
C GLU A 86 20.41 15.20 -6.18
N GLN A 87 20.52 13.93 -6.61
CA GLN A 87 21.60 13.50 -7.52
C GLN A 87 21.52 14.18 -8.89
N GLY A 88 20.31 14.38 -9.42
CA GLY A 88 20.10 15.10 -10.68
C GLY A 88 20.54 16.56 -10.59
N GLU A 89 20.16 17.24 -9.51
CA GLU A 89 20.53 18.62 -9.22
C GLU A 89 22.03 18.79 -8.98
N GLN A 90 22.66 17.90 -8.19
CA GLN A 90 24.11 17.90 -8.00
C GLN A 90 24.87 17.68 -9.31
N ARG A 91 24.42 16.75 -10.15
CA ARG A 91 25.07 16.46 -11.43
C ARG A 91 24.92 17.62 -12.42
N MET A 92 23.79 18.32 -12.40
CA MET A 92 23.54 19.49 -13.24
C MET A 92 24.33 20.71 -12.76
N GLY A 93 24.48 20.89 -11.45
CA GLY A 93 25.37 21.89 -10.86
C GLY A 93 26.85 21.65 -11.22
N ALA A 94 27.34 20.41 -11.08
CA ALA A 94 28.71 20.06 -11.44
C ALA A 94 28.98 20.24 -12.96
N ALA A 95 28.02 19.94 -13.83
CA ALA A 95 28.15 20.15 -15.26
C ALA A 95 28.17 21.65 -15.65
N ALA A 96 27.42 22.50 -14.93
CA ALA A 96 27.42 23.94 -15.14
C ALA A 96 28.76 24.59 -14.72
N GLU A 97 29.35 24.15 -13.62
CA GLU A 97 30.67 24.62 -13.17
C GLU A 97 31.79 24.15 -14.11
N ALA A 98 31.73 22.91 -14.61
CA ALA A 98 32.70 22.39 -15.58
C ALA A 98 32.66 23.15 -16.92
N GLY A 99 31.46 23.46 -17.44
CA GLY A 99 31.32 24.23 -18.68
C GLY A 99 31.74 25.71 -18.56
N ALA A 100 31.64 26.31 -17.37
CA ALA A 100 32.13 27.66 -17.11
C ALA A 100 33.66 27.72 -17.02
N SER A 101 34.31 26.63 -16.59
CA SER A 101 35.77 26.53 -16.51
C SER A 101 36.45 26.32 -17.86
N GLU A 102 35.73 25.86 -18.90
CA GLU A 102 36.29 25.57 -20.23
C GLU A 102 36.13 26.77 -21.20
N ALA A 103 35.36 27.79 -20.81
CA ALA A 103 35.09 28.99 -21.60
C ALA A 103 35.87 30.25 -21.15
N ALA A 104 36.75 30.13 -20.15
CA ALA A 104 37.61 31.19 -19.60
C ALA A 104 39.09 30.92 -19.92
#